data_AF-V7AL94-F1
#
_entry.id   AF-V7AL94-F1
#
_cell.length_a   1.000
_cell.length_b   1.000
_cell.length_c   1.000
_cell.angle_alpha   90.00
_cell.angle_beta   90.00
_cell.angle_gamma   90.00
#
_symmetry.space_group_name_H-M   'P 1'
#
loop_
_entity.id
_entity.type
_entity.pdbx_description
1 polymer ?
#
loop_
_entity_poly.entity_id
_entity_poly.type
_entity_poly.pdbx_seq_one_letter_code
_entity_poly.pdbx_strand_id
1 'polypeptide(L)'
;MRTISKLTMIFISTMILLFGTTHSVVLESDENHIKSATFLSEQFEVGPGKVAVKTLFDIDFPKGHIGVKSFDVEVVDEDGNSVPLYETYLHHWFAVKYIENITMSQYIKKSHDLRNGIEYERNDGACQGFLLPHYWGLGGESRGTSSNLPDPFAVELGNPTKIKHGFKEKWLFSIM
;
A
#
# COMPACT_ATOMS: atom_id res chain seq x y z
N MET A 1 36.53 -55.21 -3.18
CA MET A 1 35.20 -54.68 -3.59
C MET A 1 34.30 -54.66 -2.38
N ARG A 2 33.90 -53.47 -1.90
CA ARG A 2 33.13 -53.32 -0.66
C ARG A 2 31.64 -53.42 -1.02
N THR A 3 31.00 -54.53 -0.63
CA THR A 3 29.58 -54.78 -0.92
C THR A 3 28.72 -53.82 -0.09
N ILE A 4 28.01 -52.92 -0.76
CA ILE A 4 27.03 -52.04 -0.11
C ILE A 4 25.89 -52.93 0.38
N SER A 5 25.56 -52.83 1.67
CA SER A 5 24.46 -53.59 2.28
C SER A 5 23.13 -53.17 1.66
N LYS A 6 22.23 -54.13 1.44
CA LYS A 6 20.86 -53.88 0.95
C LYS A 6 20.13 -52.84 1.79
N LEU A 7 20.41 -52.81 3.11
CA LEU A 7 19.82 -51.85 4.04
C LEU A 7 20.29 -50.41 3.75
N THR A 8 21.57 -50.24 3.41
CA THR A 8 22.14 -48.94 3.04
C THR A 8 21.56 -48.45 1.70
N MET A 9 21.33 -49.34 0.75
CA MET A 9 20.67 -48.99 -0.51
C MET A 9 19.21 -48.56 -0.31
N ILE A 10 18.47 -49.24 0.58
CA ILE A 10 17.10 -48.85 0.92
C ILE A 10 17.07 -47.47 1.57
N PHE A 11 17.99 -47.19 2.50
CA PHE A 11 18.08 -45.90 3.19
C PHE A 11 18.43 -44.74 2.25
N ILE A 12 19.34 -44.98 1.30
CA ILE A 12 19.69 -43.99 0.28
C ILE A 12 18.50 -43.76 -0.66
N SER A 13 17.78 -44.83 -1.03
CA SER A 13 16.59 -44.72 -1.88
C SER A 13 15.45 -43.94 -1.21
N THR A 14 15.21 -44.13 0.09
CA THR A 14 14.18 -43.36 0.82
C THR A 14 14.57 -41.90 0.99
N MET A 15 15.84 -41.59 1.23
CA MET A 15 16.33 -40.21 1.28
C MET A 15 16.19 -39.50 -0.09
N ILE A 16 16.53 -40.17 -1.19
CA ILE A 16 16.36 -39.60 -2.55
C ILE A 16 14.87 -39.34 -2.86
N LEU A 17 13.96 -40.24 -2.43
CA LEU A 17 12.51 -40.02 -2.57
C LEU A 17 12.01 -38.82 -1.74
N LEU A 18 12.55 -38.60 -0.55
CA LEU A 18 12.23 -37.44 0.31
C LEU A 18 12.76 -36.10 -0.24
N PHE A 19 13.89 -36.10 -0.96
CA PHE A 19 14.38 -34.91 -1.66
C PHE A 19 13.69 -34.67 -3.01
N GLY A 20 13.15 -35.72 -3.64
CA GLY A 20 12.39 -35.63 -4.89
C GLY A 20 10.96 -35.12 -4.73
N THR A 21 10.41 -35.15 -3.50
CA THR A 21 9.18 -34.43 -3.17
C THR A 21 9.51 -32.97 -2.86
N THR A 22 10.03 -32.23 -3.85
CA THR A 22 9.68 -30.81 -3.88
C THR A 22 8.18 -30.78 -3.98
N HIS A 23 7.49 -30.33 -2.93
CA HIS A 23 6.12 -29.89 -3.07
C HIS A 23 6.16 -28.74 -4.10
N SER A 24 6.06 -29.08 -5.38
CA SER A 24 5.53 -28.17 -6.37
C SER A 24 4.10 -27.92 -5.90
N VAL A 25 3.95 -26.97 -4.99
CA VAL A 25 2.70 -26.23 -4.87
C VAL A 25 2.56 -25.62 -6.26
N VAL A 26 1.80 -26.31 -7.10
CA VAL A 26 1.10 -25.66 -8.18
C VAL A 26 0.24 -24.66 -7.44
N LEU A 27 0.75 -23.44 -7.31
CA LEU A 27 -0.05 -22.30 -6.96
C LEU A 27 -0.95 -22.20 -8.18
N GLU A 28 -2.14 -22.81 -8.07
CA GLU A 28 -3.21 -22.56 -9.01
C GLU A 28 -3.24 -21.04 -9.18
N SER A 29 -3.08 -20.59 -10.42
CA SER A 29 -3.13 -19.19 -10.75
C SER A 29 -4.54 -18.71 -10.39
N ASP A 30 -4.68 -18.20 -9.17
CA ASP A 30 -5.92 -17.69 -8.62
C ASP A 30 -6.17 -16.31 -9.26
N GLU A 31 -6.42 -16.31 -10.57
CA GLU A 31 -6.57 -15.12 -11.40
C GLU A 31 -7.90 -14.38 -11.16
N ASN A 32 -8.66 -14.68 -10.10
CA ASN A 32 -10.03 -14.13 -9.91
C ASN A 32 -10.30 -13.36 -8.62
N HIS A 33 -9.28 -12.94 -7.85
CA HIS A 33 -9.48 -12.17 -6.61
C HIS A 33 -8.91 -10.75 -6.60
N ILE A 34 -8.24 -10.30 -7.67
CA ILE A 34 -7.73 -8.92 -7.75
C ILE A 34 -8.87 -8.00 -8.18
N LYS A 35 -9.18 -7.00 -7.35
CA LYS A 35 -10.12 -5.91 -7.66
C LYS A 35 -9.35 -4.60 -7.72
N SER A 36 -9.64 -3.79 -8.72
CA SER A 36 -9.07 -2.45 -8.86
C SER A 36 -10.14 -1.40 -8.59
N ALA A 37 -9.75 -0.31 -7.95
CA ALA A 37 -10.58 0.86 -7.73
C ALA A 37 -9.73 2.12 -7.90
N THR A 38 -10.33 3.16 -8.45
CA THR A 38 -9.70 4.48 -8.65
C THR A 38 -10.45 5.50 -7.80
N PHE A 39 -9.70 6.35 -7.11
CA PHE A 39 -10.24 7.40 -6.26
C PHE A 39 -9.62 8.73 -6.69
N LEU A 40 -10.45 9.77 -6.74
CA LEU A 40 -10.02 11.12 -7.08
C LEU A 40 -9.83 11.93 -5.80
N SER A 41 -8.78 12.75 -5.78
CA SER A 41 -8.61 13.75 -4.73
C SER A 41 -9.47 14.98 -5.00
N GLU A 42 -9.47 15.93 -4.06
CA GLU A 42 -9.90 17.29 -4.36
C GLU A 42 -9.06 17.88 -5.50
N GLN A 43 -9.71 18.69 -6.34
CA GLN A 43 -9.06 19.39 -7.45
C GLN A 43 -8.16 20.51 -6.94
N PHE A 44 -7.10 20.82 -7.70
CA PHE A 44 -6.22 21.94 -7.43
C PHE A 44 -5.69 22.52 -8.75
N GLU A 45 -5.33 23.80 -8.74
CA GLU A 45 -4.78 24.48 -9.89
C GLU A 45 -3.25 24.59 -9.77
N VAL A 46 -2.55 24.37 -10.88
CA VAL A 46 -1.12 24.64 -11.02
C VAL A 46 -0.86 25.38 -12.33
N GLY A 47 -0.21 26.53 -12.23
CA GLY A 47 0.15 27.34 -13.39
C GLY A 47 1.57 27.03 -13.89
N PRO A 48 1.93 27.50 -15.10
CA PRO A 48 3.27 27.33 -15.65
C PRO A 48 4.37 27.86 -14.69
N GLY A 49 5.38 27.03 -14.44
CA GLY A 49 6.50 27.35 -13.55
C GLY A 49 6.14 27.42 -12.06
N LYS A 50 4.96 26.94 -11.66
CA LYS A 50 4.54 26.83 -10.25
C LYS A 50 4.66 25.40 -9.75
N VAL A 51 4.75 25.28 -8.43
CA VAL A 51 4.74 24.01 -7.71
C VAL A 51 3.52 24.00 -6.79
N ALA A 52 2.79 22.90 -6.80
CA ALA A 52 1.68 22.66 -5.88
C ALA A 52 2.10 21.61 -4.86
N VAL A 53 2.17 22.01 -3.59
CA VAL A 53 2.34 21.10 -2.45
C VAL A 53 1.00 21.01 -1.75
N LYS A 54 0.41 19.82 -1.70
CA LYS A 54 -0.93 19.61 -1.14
C LYS A 54 -0.95 18.38 -0.26
N THR A 55 -1.63 18.51 0.87
CA THR A 55 -2.02 17.40 1.73
C THR A 55 -3.54 17.26 1.60
N LEU A 56 -3.97 16.22 0.90
CA LEU A 56 -5.33 15.93 0.51
C LEU A 56 -5.89 14.87 1.47
N PHE A 57 -6.92 15.23 2.21
CA PHE A 57 -7.49 14.42 3.28
C PHE A 57 -8.71 13.64 2.80
N ASP A 58 -9.11 12.65 3.59
CA ASP A 58 -10.38 11.94 3.44
C ASP A 58 -10.57 11.26 2.08
N ILE A 59 -9.47 10.78 1.48
CA ILE A 59 -9.56 10.03 0.23
C ILE A 59 -10.24 8.70 0.48
N ASP A 60 -11.18 8.37 -0.41
CA ASP A 60 -11.87 7.10 -0.37
C ASP A 60 -10.88 5.96 -0.58
N PHE A 61 -11.04 4.91 0.23
CA PHE A 61 -10.24 3.70 0.13
C PHE A 61 -11.07 2.49 0.57
N PRO A 62 -10.87 1.30 -0.01
CA PRO A 62 -11.65 0.12 0.34
C PRO A 62 -11.48 -0.26 1.82
N LYS A 63 -12.59 -0.63 2.47
CA LYS A 63 -12.61 -1.10 3.86
C LYS A 63 -12.64 -2.62 3.94
N GLY A 64 -12.22 -3.16 5.08
CA GLY A 64 -12.17 -4.59 5.36
C GLY A 64 -10.74 -5.13 5.39
N HIS A 65 -10.62 -6.45 5.27
CA HIS A 65 -9.33 -7.13 5.13
C HIS A 65 -8.96 -7.14 3.65
N ILE A 66 -7.95 -6.36 3.29
CA ILE A 66 -7.52 -6.20 1.90
C ILE A 66 -6.04 -6.53 1.78
N GLY A 67 -5.66 -7.16 0.68
CA GLY A 67 -4.27 -7.33 0.28
C GLY A 67 -3.95 -6.36 -0.84
N VAL A 68 -3.09 -5.37 -0.59
CA VAL A 68 -2.67 -4.42 -1.62
C VAL A 68 -1.65 -5.13 -2.52
N LYS A 69 -1.95 -5.21 -3.82
CA LYS A 69 -1.09 -5.81 -4.85
C LYS A 69 -0.36 -4.77 -5.69
N SER A 70 -1.01 -3.65 -5.97
CA SER A 70 -0.40 -2.50 -6.62
C SER A 70 -1.02 -1.21 -6.09
N PHE A 71 -0.26 -0.13 -6.17
CA PHE A 71 -0.72 1.22 -5.83
C PHE A 71 -0.05 2.19 -6.80
N ASP A 72 -0.86 2.73 -7.69
CA ASP A 72 -0.42 3.63 -8.75
C ASP A 72 -1.09 5.00 -8.61
N VAL A 73 -0.54 6.02 -9.26
CA VAL A 73 -1.02 7.40 -9.22
C VAL A 73 -1.09 7.98 -10.62
N GLU A 74 -2.01 8.90 -10.84
CA GLU A 74 -2.15 9.66 -12.09
C GLU A 74 -2.54 11.11 -11.77
N VAL A 75 -2.15 12.04 -12.64
CA VAL A 75 -2.63 13.42 -12.63
C VAL A 75 -3.55 13.58 -13.83
N VAL A 76 -4.81 13.88 -13.58
CA VAL A 76 -5.84 14.04 -14.61
C VAL A 76 -6.40 15.45 -14.66
N ASP A 77 -6.88 15.87 -15.82
CA ASP A 77 -7.64 17.10 -16.02
C ASP A 77 -9.10 16.98 -15.51
N GLU A 78 -9.89 18.04 -15.66
CA GLU A 78 -11.30 18.08 -15.28
C GLU A 78 -12.19 17.04 -15.98
N ASP A 79 -11.78 16.57 -17.16
CA ASP A 79 -12.46 15.56 -17.95
C ASP A 79 -11.96 14.13 -17.64
N GLY A 80 -10.96 14.01 -16.77
CA GLY A 80 -10.36 12.75 -16.36
C GLY A 80 -9.27 12.21 -17.29
N ASN A 81 -8.75 13.03 -18.21
CA ASN A 81 -7.65 12.64 -19.09
C ASN A 81 -6.31 12.83 -18.40
N SER A 82 -5.37 11.89 -18.58
CA SER A 82 -4.01 12.02 -18.06
C SER A 82 -3.30 13.26 -18.62
N VAL A 83 -2.77 14.08 -17.73
CA VAL A 83 -1.97 15.27 -18.08
C VAL A 83 -0.57 14.83 -18.51
N PRO A 84 -0.08 15.24 -19.69
CA PRO A 84 1.23 14.85 -20.18
C PRO A 84 2.38 15.24 -19.22
N LEU A 85 3.39 14.38 -19.11
CA LEU A 85 4.55 14.58 -18.22
C LEU A 85 5.33 15.89 -18.51
N TYR A 86 5.30 16.38 -19.76
CA TYR A 86 5.99 17.62 -20.13
C TYR A 86 5.23 18.88 -19.68
N GLU A 87 3.95 18.76 -19.30
CA GLU A 87 3.13 19.88 -18.83
C GLU A 87 3.15 19.97 -17.31
N THR A 88 2.96 18.84 -16.64
CA THR A 88 2.98 18.72 -15.19
C THR A 88 3.75 17.46 -14.82
N TYR A 89 4.53 17.53 -13.74
CA TYR A 89 5.35 16.44 -13.22
C TYR A 89 5.07 16.27 -11.72
N LEU A 90 4.81 15.04 -11.28
CA LEU A 90 4.57 14.70 -9.89
C LEU A 90 5.92 14.44 -9.20
N HIS A 91 6.44 15.42 -8.46
CA HIS A 91 7.81 15.37 -7.97
C HIS A 91 8.01 14.35 -6.86
N HIS A 92 7.20 14.40 -5.81
CA HIS A 92 7.03 13.33 -4.85
C HIS A 92 5.55 13.17 -4.51
N TRP A 93 5.17 11.96 -4.13
CA TRP A 93 3.87 11.72 -3.54
C TRP A 93 3.99 10.72 -2.39
N PHE A 94 2.90 10.54 -1.66
CA PHE A 94 2.66 9.32 -0.87
C PHE A 94 1.19 9.25 -0.45
N ALA A 95 0.71 8.05 -0.14
CA ALA A 95 -0.53 7.83 0.57
C ALA A 95 -0.27 7.13 1.92
N VAL A 96 -1.05 7.50 2.94
CA VAL A 96 -0.93 6.93 4.27
C VAL A 96 -2.27 6.90 4.98
N LYS A 97 -2.45 5.85 5.78
CA LYS A 97 -3.60 5.72 6.67
C LYS A 97 -3.40 6.59 7.91
N TYR A 98 -4.47 7.20 8.39
CA TYR A 98 -4.44 7.93 9.65
C TYR A 98 -5.75 7.80 10.42
N ILE A 99 -5.66 7.96 11.73
CA ILE A 99 -6.78 7.95 12.65
C ILE A 99 -6.94 9.36 13.21
N GLU A 100 -8.14 9.91 13.05
CA GLU A 100 -8.47 11.29 13.42
C GLU A 100 -9.41 11.35 14.61
N ASN A 101 -9.15 12.23 15.56
CA ASN A 101 -10.11 12.56 16.62
C ASN A 101 -11.26 13.42 16.05
N ILE A 102 -12.49 12.91 16.09
CA ILE A 102 -13.66 13.57 15.51
C ILE A 102 -13.95 14.95 16.12
N THR A 103 -13.55 15.17 17.37
CA THR A 103 -13.73 16.47 18.06
C THR A 103 -12.79 17.55 17.50
N MET A 104 -11.72 17.14 16.82
CA MET A 104 -10.70 18.03 16.26
C MET A 104 -10.84 18.25 14.76
N SER A 105 -11.80 17.58 14.09
CA SER A 105 -11.96 17.64 12.64
C SER A 105 -12.06 19.06 12.08
N GLN A 106 -12.84 19.93 12.72
CA GLN A 106 -12.98 21.32 12.29
C GLN A 106 -11.70 22.14 12.47
N TYR A 107 -10.91 21.82 13.50
CA TYR A 107 -9.63 22.48 13.74
C TYR A 107 -8.63 22.06 12.67
N ILE A 108 -8.42 20.75 12.48
CA ILE A 108 -7.50 20.19 11.48
C ILE A 108 -7.81 20.74 10.09
N LYS A 109 -9.09 20.76 9.69
CA LYS A 109 -9.49 21.29 8.38
C LYS A 109 -9.14 22.77 8.18
N LYS A 110 -9.12 23.58 9.25
CA LYS A 110 -8.80 25.01 9.19
C LYS A 110 -7.32 25.29 9.34
N SER A 111 -6.65 24.60 10.25
CA SER A 111 -5.25 24.85 10.58
C SER A 111 -4.27 24.12 9.69
N HIS A 112 -4.72 23.03 9.04
CA HIS A 112 -3.85 22.03 8.42
C HIS A 112 -2.78 21.50 9.39
N ASP A 113 -3.02 21.58 10.71
CA ASP A 113 -2.09 21.09 11.73
C ASP A 113 -2.21 19.57 11.88
N LEU A 114 -1.23 18.88 11.30
CA LEU A 114 -1.11 17.43 11.30
C LEU A 114 -0.56 16.85 12.62
N ARG A 115 -0.14 17.70 13.57
CA ARG A 115 0.51 17.25 14.81
C ARG A 115 -0.49 16.91 15.91
N ASN A 116 -1.68 17.51 15.84
CA ASN A 116 -2.68 17.44 16.89
C ASN A 116 -3.97 16.78 16.37
N GLY A 117 -4.37 15.69 17.00
CA GLY A 117 -5.61 14.99 16.67
C GLY A 117 -5.53 14.01 15.51
N ILE A 118 -4.33 13.79 14.94
CA ILE A 118 -4.04 12.78 13.91
C ILE A 118 -2.99 11.81 14.44
N GLU A 119 -3.25 10.51 14.27
CA GLU A 119 -2.31 9.41 14.51
C GLU A 119 -2.09 8.66 13.19
N TYR A 120 -0.84 8.61 12.70
CA TYR A 120 -0.52 7.93 11.44
C TYR A 120 -0.36 6.42 11.66
N GLU A 121 -1.09 5.64 10.87
CA GLU A 121 -1.04 4.18 10.83
C GLU A 121 -0.27 3.75 9.58
N ARG A 122 0.80 2.97 9.76
CA ARG A 122 1.79 2.74 8.70
C ARG A 122 1.96 1.26 8.37
N ASN A 123 2.87 0.58 9.04
CA ASN A 123 3.03 -0.87 8.91
C ASN A 123 2.41 -1.57 10.13
N ASP A 124 1.94 -2.82 9.98
CA ASP A 124 1.53 -3.71 11.10
C ASP A 124 2.61 -4.79 11.38
N GLY A 125 3.87 -4.49 11.02
CA GLY A 125 5.02 -5.38 11.17
C GLY A 125 5.74 -5.25 12.51
N ALA A 126 6.90 -5.91 12.67
CA ALA A 126 7.64 -5.88 13.92
C ALA A 126 8.22 -4.49 14.28
N CYS A 127 8.44 -3.62 13.29
CA CYS A 127 9.07 -2.31 13.46
C CYS A 127 8.04 -1.18 13.36
N GLN A 128 7.23 -1.09 14.41
CA GLN A 128 6.12 -0.14 14.54
C GLN A 128 6.54 1.33 14.75
N GLY A 129 5.58 2.24 14.57
CA GLY A 129 5.74 3.66 14.84
C GLY A 129 6.65 4.38 13.84
N PHE A 130 7.72 5.00 14.35
CA PHE A 130 8.69 5.76 13.54
C PHE A 130 9.98 4.99 13.24
N LEU A 131 10.06 3.70 13.61
CA LEU A 131 11.27 2.89 13.40
C LEU A 131 11.48 2.56 11.92
N LEU A 132 10.50 1.91 11.28
CA LEU A 132 10.54 1.59 9.84
C LEU A 132 9.16 1.81 9.21
N PRO A 133 8.70 3.06 9.13
CA PRO A 133 7.36 3.38 8.65
C PRO A 133 7.19 2.96 7.17
N HIS A 134 6.05 2.34 6.84
CA HIS A 134 5.65 2.14 5.45
C HIS A 134 4.66 3.23 5.03
N TYR A 135 4.91 3.85 3.89
CA TYR A 135 3.99 4.74 3.20
C TYR A 135 3.85 4.23 1.77
N TRP A 136 2.67 4.37 1.21
CA TRP A 136 2.43 4.05 -0.19
C TRP A 136 3.04 5.17 -1.05
N GLY A 137 3.76 4.82 -2.10
CA GLY A 137 4.15 5.81 -3.10
C GLY A 137 5.23 6.83 -2.72
N LEU A 138 6.16 6.53 -1.79
CA LEU A 138 7.34 7.37 -1.42
C LEU A 138 8.34 7.70 -2.56
N GLY A 139 7.95 7.48 -3.81
CA GLY A 139 8.78 7.64 -4.97
C GLY A 139 8.74 9.05 -5.54
N GLY A 140 9.51 9.23 -6.61
CA GLY A 140 9.31 10.34 -7.52
C GLY A 140 8.16 10.07 -8.47
N GLU A 141 8.16 10.78 -9.59
CA GLU A 141 7.25 10.53 -10.70
C GLU A 141 7.26 9.05 -11.10
N SER A 142 6.06 8.47 -11.07
CA SER A 142 5.82 7.05 -11.31
C SER A 142 4.57 6.86 -12.18
N ARG A 143 4.00 7.94 -12.72
CA ARG A 143 2.90 7.85 -13.69
C ARG A 143 3.33 7.05 -14.90
N GLY A 144 2.45 6.14 -15.33
CA GLY A 144 2.72 5.18 -16.40
C GLY A 144 3.70 4.05 -16.03
N THR A 145 4.15 3.98 -14.77
CA THR A 145 4.92 2.83 -14.25
C THR A 145 4.03 1.91 -13.42
N SER A 146 4.38 0.63 -13.33
CA SER A 146 3.64 -0.34 -12.51
C SER A 146 4.38 -0.60 -11.19
N SER A 147 3.72 -0.35 -10.06
CA SER A 147 4.25 -0.71 -8.73
C SER A 147 3.62 -2.01 -8.23
N ASN A 148 4.23 -3.15 -8.56
CA ASN A 148 3.71 -4.47 -8.20
C ASN A 148 4.37 -5.03 -6.93
N LEU A 149 3.55 -5.51 -6.00
CA LEU A 149 3.97 -6.25 -4.82
C LEU A 149 3.87 -7.77 -5.08
N PRO A 150 4.99 -8.52 -4.98
CA PRO A 150 5.00 -9.97 -5.21
C PRO A 150 3.96 -10.69 -4.36
N ASP A 151 3.91 -10.35 -3.07
CA ASP A 151 2.91 -10.82 -2.12
C ASP A 151 1.99 -9.67 -1.70
N PRO A 152 0.67 -9.89 -1.56
CA PRO A 152 -0.23 -8.83 -1.13
C PRO A 152 0.17 -8.31 0.24
N PHE A 153 0.34 -7.00 0.34
CA PHE A 153 0.57 -6.37 1.64
C PHE A 153 -0.78 -6.25 2.35
N ALA A 154 -0.95 -7.01 3.44
CA ALA A 154 -2.19 -7.05 4.19
C ALA A 154 -2.42 -5.71 4.91
N VAL A 155 -3.57 -5.11 4.67
CA VAL A 155 -4.06 -3.95 5.40
C VAL A 155 -5.48 -4.25 5.86
N GLU A 156 -5.75 -3.99 7.13
CA GLU A 156 -7.12 -4.02 7.65
C GLU A 156 -7.61 -2.59 7.86
N LEU A 157 -8.81 -2.32 7.34
CA LEU A 157 -9.49 -1.04 7.50
C LEU A 157 -10.89 -1.21 8.07
N GLY A 158 -11.29 -0.24 8.88
CA GLY A 158 -12.65 -0.14 9.40
C GLY A 158 -12.98 -1.16 10.48
N ASN A 159 -11.98 -1.80 11.10
CA ASN A 159 -12.22 -2.71 12.21
C ASN A 159 -12.62 -1.91 13.46
N PRO A 160 -13.88 -2.03 13.95
CA PRO A 160 -14.36 -1.26 15.09
C PRO A 160 -13.62 -1.58 16.40
N THR A 161 -12.96 -2.73 16.51
CA THR A 161 -12.18 -3.09 17.70
C THR A 161 -10.82 -2.40 17.75
N LYS A 162 -10.29 -1.97 16.61
CA LYS A 162 -9.00 -1.26 16.49
C LYS A 162 -9.17 0.27 16.56
N ILE A 163 -10.38 0.77 16.29
CA ILE A 163 -10.66 2.22 16.27
C ILE A 163 -11.13 2.67 17.67
N LYS A 164 -10.36 3.56 18.29
CA LYS A 164 -10.67 4.17 19.59
C LYS A 164 -12.02 4.92 19.52
N HIS A 165 -12.81 4.89 20.60
CA HIS A 165 -14.04 5.68 20.67
C HIS A 165 -13.74 7.18 20.45
N GLY A 166 -14.53 7.84 19.60
CA GLY A 166 -14.30 9.24 19.24
C GLY A 166 -13.23 9.45 18.16
N PHE A 167 -12.73 8.37 17.55
CA PHE A 167 -11.80 8.45 16.43
C PHE A 167 -12.39 7.84 15.15
N LYS A 168 -11.86 8.28 14.00
CA LYS A 168 -12.24 7.77 12.67
C LYS A 168 -10.98 7.49 11.85
N GLU A 169 -10.92 6.29 11.27
CA GLU A 169 -9.88 5.91 10.32
C GLU A 169 -10.15 6.49 8.93
N LYS A 170 -9.11 7.05 8.30
CA LYS A 170 -9.14 7.85 7.07
C LYS A 170 -7.82 7.66 6.29
N TRP A 171 -7.78 8.19 5.06
CA TRP A 171 -6.58 8.19 4.22
C TRP A 171 -6.19 9.59 3.80
N LEU A 172 -4.88 9.82 3.80
CA LEU A 172 -4.24 11.05 3.38
C LEU A 172 -3.38 10.73 2.18
N PHE A 173 -3.47 11.58 1.17
CA PHE A 173 -2.56 11.60 0.03
C PHE A 173 -1.84 12.93 0.02
N SER A 174 -0.54 12.90 -0.13
CA SER A 174 0.28 14.10 -0.20
C SER A 174 1.01 14.13 -1.52
N ILE A 175 1.10 15.32 -2.10
CA ILE A 175 1.98 15.65 -3.23
C ILE A 175 2.95 16.72 -2.75
N MET A 176 4.23 16.57 -3.08
CA MET A 176 5.33 17.40 -2.59
C MET A 176 6.33 17.73 -3.69
#